data_AF-A0A379TEM9-F1
#
_entry.id   AF-A0A379TEM9-F1
#
_cell.length_a   1.000
_cell.length_b   1.000
_cell.length_c   1.000
_cell.angle_alpha   90.00
_cell.angle_beta   90.00
_cell.angle_gamma   90.00
#
_symmetry.space_group_name_H-M   'P 1'
#
loop_
_entity.id
_entity.type
_entity.pdbx_description
1 polymer ?
#
loop_
_entity_poly.entity_id
_entity_poly.type
_entity_poly.pdbx_seq_one_letter_code
_entity_poly.pdbx_strand_id
1 'polypeptide(L)'
;MLWTLEELELPYQQIQAGGKFGVNHDADYLAMNPNGLVPLLKDDETNLLLWESNAIVRYLAAQYGQNRLWVDNPARRAEGEKWMDWANQTLSPAHRVILMGLVRTPPEKRDQAAIEAGIEKCDSLFALS
;
A
#
# COMPACT_ATOMS: atom_id res chain seq x y z
N MET A 1 -4.46 0.00 4.34
CA MET A 1 -4.70 -0.87 5.52
C MET A 1 -5.16 -0.07 6.72
N LEU A 2 -4.31 0.74 7.39
CA LEU A 2 -4.74 1.49 8.58
C LEU A 2 -6.00 2.33 8.33
N TRP A 3 -6.00 3.14 7.27
CA TRP A 3 -7.20 3.90 6.90
C TRP A 3 -8.43 3.00 6.66
N THR A 4 -8.27 1.86 5.99
CA THR A 4 -9.36 0.89 5.79
C THR A 4 -9.88 0.29 7.10
N LEU A 5 -9.00 0.02 8.07
CA LEU A 5 -9.39 -0.47 9.39
C LEU A 5 -10.20 0.58 10.14
N GLU A 6 -9.75 1.85 10.10
CA GLU A 6 -10.46 2.99 10.70
C GLU A 6 -11.83 3.22 10.05
N GLU A 7 -11.92 3.23 8.71
CA GLU A 7 -13.18 3.40 7.97
C GLU A 7 -14.19 2.28 8.25
N LEU A 8 -13.71 1.09 8.60
CA LEU A 8 -14.54 -0.04 8.99
C LEU A 8 -14.79 -0.11 10.50
N GLU A 9 -14.16 0.76 11.28
CA GLU A 9 -14.22 0.78 12.75
C GLU A 9 -13.77 -0.55 13.38
N LEU A 10 -12.80 -1.21 12.75
CA LEU A 10 -12.28 -2.49 13.23
C LEU A 10 -11.23 -2.27 14.32
N PRO A 11 -11.29 -3.00 15.45
CA PRO A 11 -10.22 -2.97 16.43
C PRO A 11 -8.96 -3.62 15.85
N TYR A 12 -7.79 -3.04 16.10
CA TYR A 12 -6.52 -3.61 15.68
C TYR A 12 -5.40 -3.27 16.66
N GLN A 13 -4.36 -4.09 16.65
CA GLN A 13 -3.08 -3.80 17.30
C GLN A 13 -2.03 -3.53 16.23
N GLN A 14 -1.46 -2.32 16.22
CA GLN A 14 -0.36 -2.00 15.32
C GLN A 14 0.99 -2.36 15.95
N ILE A 15 1.78 -3.15 15.23
CA ILE A 15 3.19 -3.41 15.55
C ILE A 15 4.04 -2.61 14.55
N GLN A 16 4.96 -1.80 15.05
CA GLN A 16 5.87 -1.01 14.21
C GLN A 16 6.94 -1.92 13.59
N ALA A 17 7.06 -1.91 12.27
CA ALA A 17 8.06 -2.66 11.52
C ALA A 17 8.48 -1.88 10.26
N GLY A 18 9.68 -2.17 9.76
CA GLY A 18 10.24 -1.53 8.57
C GLY A 18 11.02 -0.24 8.85
N GLY A 19 11.96 0.06 7.95
CA GLY A 19 12.80 1.26 8.05
C GLY A 19 13.60 1.29 9.37
N LYS A 20 13.44 2.37 10.14
CA LYS A 20 14.16 2.53 11.42
C LYS A 20 13.67 1.58 12.53
N PHE A 21 12.48 0.99 12.39
CA PHE A 21 11.92 0.09 13.40
C PHE A 21 12.45 -1.35 13.27
N GLY A 22 13.05 -1.72 12.14
CA GLY A 22 13.53 -3.09 11.91
C GLY A 22 12.41 -4.11 11.86
N VAL A 23 12.61 -5.29 12.45
CA VAL A 23 11.66 -6.43 12.54
C VAL A 23 11.40 -7.16 11.22
N ASN A 24 11.25 -6.43 10.12
CA ASN A 24 10.83 -6.98 8.83
C ASN A 24 11.88 -7.90 8.14
N HIS A 25 13.05 -8.05 8.73
CA HIS A 25 14.10 -8.98 8.29
C HIS A 25 14.46 -10.04 9.34
N ASP A 26 13.77 -10.05 10.49
CA ASP A 26 13.94 -11.09 11.49
C ASP A 26 13.36 -12.41 10.95
N ALA A 27 13.96 -13.54 11.35
CA ALA A 27 13.56 -14.86 10.85
C ALA A 27 12.05 -15.13 11.08
N ASP A 28 11.52 -14.73 12.23
CA ASP A 28 10.12 -14.89 12.59
C ASP A 28 9.20 -14.05 11.68
N TYR A 29 9.60 -12.84 11.29
CA TYR A 29 8.83 -12.03 10.36
C TYR A 29 8.89 -12.59 8.95
N LEU A 30 10.07 -13.03 8.51
CA LEU A 30 10.26 -13.60 7.18
C LEU A 30 9.53 -14.94 7.00
N ALA A 31 9.33 -15.70 8.08
CA ALA A 31 8.45 -16.88 8.09
C ALA A 31 6.99 -16.52 7.79
N MET A 32 6.57 -15.28 8.10
CA MET A 32 5.21 -14.78 7.84
C MET A 32 5.09 -14.04 6.50
N ASN A 33 6.08 -13.23 6.14
CA ASN A 33 6.17 -12.55 4.85
C ASN A 33 7.59 -12.68 4.27
N PRO A 34 7.82 -13.58 3.30
CA PRO A 34 9.16 -13.84 2.75
C PRO A 34 9.73 -12.64 1.99
N ASN A 35 8.91 -11.66 1.59
CA ASN A 35 9.38 -10.44 0.94
C ASN A 35 10.08 -9.48 1.91
N GLY A 36 9.88 -9.64 3.22
CA GLY A 36 10.43 -8.73 4.23
C GLY A 36 9.91 -7.29 4.09
N LEU A 37 8.69 -7.11 3.60
CA LEU A 37 8.06 -5.80 3.40
C LEU A 37 6.85 -5.62 4.32
N VAL A 38 6.53 -4.36 4.62
CA VAL A 38 5.28 -3.97 5.27
C VAL A 38 4.28 -3.49 4.22
N PRO A 39 2.96 -3.64 4.43
CA PRO A 39 2.29 -4.20 5.62
C PRO A 39 2.15 -5.75 5.61
N LEU A 40 1.92 -6.30 6.81
CA LEU A 40 1.51 -7.67 7.08
C LEU A 40 0.30 -7.63 8.03
N LEU A 41 -0.78 -8.32 7.70
CA LEU A 41 -1.98 -8.46 8.51
C LEU A 41 -2.07 -9.89 9.05
N LYS A 42 -2.37 -10.02 10.34
CA LYS A 42 -2.85 -11.27 10.94
C LYS A 42 -4.28 -11.03 11.42
N ASP A 43 -5.18 -11.93 11.05
CA ASP A 43 -6.58 -11.91 11.43
C ASP A 43 -6.93 -13.24 12.11
N ASP A 44 -7.10 -13.18 13.43
CA ASP A 44 -7.35 -14.38 14.24
C ASP A 44 -8.77 -14.93 14.04
N GLU A 45 -9.74 -14.10 13.63
CA GLU A 45 -11.13 -14.53 13.42
C GLU A 45 -11.25 -15.46 12.21
N THR A 46 -10.47 -15.22 11.16
CA THR A 46 -10.42 -16.07 9.97
C THR A 46 -9.18 -16.97 9.92
N ASN A 47 -8.32 -16.88 10.93
CA ASN A 47 -7.00 -17.52 10.97
C ASN A 47 -6.16 -17.22 9.71
N LEU A 48 -6.22 -15.97 9.25
CA LEU A 48 -5.54 -15.52 8.04
C LEU A 48 -4.27 -14.75 8.38
N LEU A 49 -3.22 -15.03 7.63
CA LEU A 49 -1.99 -14.25 7.60
C LEU A 49 -1.77 -13.78 6.15
N LEU A 50 -1.72 -12.46 5.94
CA LEU A 50 -1.77 -11.87 4.61
C LEU A 50 -0.83 -10.68 4.45
N TRP A 51 -0.04 -10.69 3.38
CA TRP A 51 0.77 -9.57 2.88
C TRP A 51 0.27 -9.14 1.49
N GLU A 52 0.84 -8.08 0.91
CA GLU A 52 0.30 -7.24 -0.18
C GLU A 52 -0.80 -6.27 0.28
N SER A 53 -0.48 -4.96 0.23
CA SER A 53 -1.36 -3.90 0.75
C SER A 53 -2.74 -3.88 0.07
N ASN A 54 -2.79 -4.03 -1.26
CA ASN A 54 -4.05 -4.07 -2.00
C ASN A 54 -4.86 -5.33 -1.71
N ALA A 55 -4.21 -6.49 -1.55
CA ALA A 55 -4.88 -7.73 -1.18
C ALA A 55 -5.50 -7.62 0.21
N ILE A 56 -4.78 -7.06 1.18
CA ILE A 56 -5.30 -6.78 2.53
C ILE A 56 -6.52 -5.86 2.47
N VAL A 57 -6.47 -4.77 1.71
CA VAL A 57 -7.62 -3.84 1.60
C VAL A 57 -8.84 -4.54 0.98
N ARG A 58 -8.65 -5.32 -0.08
CA ARG A 58 -9.74 -6.12 -0.70
C ARG A 58 -10.30 -7.15 0.27
N TYR A 59 -9.45 -7.85 1.00
CA TYR A 59 -9.86 -8.80 2.03
C TYR A 59 -10.71 -8.13 3.12
N LEU A 60 -10.23 -7.04 3.71
CA LEU A 60 -10.97 -6.32 4.75
C LEU A 60 -12.32 -5.80 4.24
N ALA A 61 -12.36 -5.24 3.02
CA ALA A 61 -13.62 -4.81 2.41
C ALA A 61 -14.57 -5.99 2.20
N ALA A 62 -14.09 -7.08 1.61
CA ALA A 62 -14.92 -8.26 1.29
C ALA A 62 -15.39 -9.01 2.53
N GLN A 63 -14.61 -9.02 3.62
CA GLN A 63 -14.90 -9.77 4.85
C GLN A 63 -15.71 -8.96 5.87
N TYR A 64 -15.41 -7.66 6.02
CA TYR A 64 -15.98 -6.81 7.07
C TYR A 64 -16.66 -5.53 6.55
N GLY A 65 -16.58 -5.28 5.25
CA GLY A 65 -17.04 -4.04 4.62
C GLY A 65 -18.21 -4.22 3.65
N GLN A 66 -19.00 -5.30 3.75
CA GLN A 66 -20.16 -5.47 2.88
C GLN A 66 -21.16 -4.31 3.09
N ASN A 67 -21.74 -3.83 2.00
CA ASN A 67 -22.61 -2.63 1.98
C ASN A 67 -21.94 -1.31 2.40
N ARG A 68 -20.61 -1.28 2.59
CA ARG A 68 -19.83 -0.07 2.93
C ARG A 68 -18.73 0.19 1.90
N LEU A 69 -17.73 -0.69 1.86
CA LEU A 69 -16.55 -0.57 1.01
C LEU A 69 -16.50 -1.64 -0.09
N TRP A 70 -17.20 -2.76 0.08
CA TRP A 70 -17.27 -3.80 -0.93
C TRP A 70 -18.37 -3.55 -1.95
N VAL A 71 -18.04 -3.78 -3.23
CA VAL A 71 -18.99 -3.73 -4.34
C VAL A 71 -19.22 -5.15 -4.84
N ASP A 72 -20.43 -5.68 -4.70
CA ASP A 72 -20.72 -7.09 -5.05
C ASP A 72 -20.68 -7.37 -6.55
N ASN A 73 -21.21 -6.44 -7.37
CA ASN A 73 -21.24 -6.62 -8.81
C ASN A 73 -19.81 -6.66 -9.38
N PRO A 74 -19.39 -7.76 -10.03
CA PRO A 74 -17.99 -7.91 -10.46
C PRO A 74 -17.53 -6.87 -11.47
N ALA A 75 -18.39 -6.48 -12.43
CA ALA A 75 -18.03 -5.50 -13.44
C ALA A 75 -17.82 -4.11 -12.82
N ARG A 76 -18.75 -3.67 -11.94
CA ARG A 76 -18.63 -2.39 -11.21
C ARG A 76 -17.45 -2.39 -10.24
N ARG A 77 -17.18 -3.53 -9.60
CA ARG A 77 -16.00 -3.69 -8.74
C ARG A 77 -14.71 -3.56 -9.55
N ALA A 78 -14.61 -4.22 -10.70
CA ALA A 78 -13.42 -4.16 -11.56
C ALA A 78 -13.13 -2.74 -12.07
N GLU A 79 -14.15 -1.92 -12.32
CA GLU A 79 -13.99 -0.50 -12.67
C GLU A 79 -13.25 0.30 -11.58
N GLY A 80 -13.43 -0.06 -10.31
CA GLY A 80 -12.72 0.50 -9.17
C GLY A 80 -11.38 -0.19 -8.89
N GLU A 81 -11.34 -1.52 -8.88
CA GLU A 81 -10.15 -2.30 -8.54
C GLU A 81 -8.98 -2.06 -9.49
N LYS A 82 -9.24 -1.71 -10.76
CA LYS A 82 -8.19 -1.32 -11.71
C LYS A 82 -7.34 -0.15 -11.21
N TRP A 83 -7.93 0.77 -10.44
CA TRP A 83 -7.21 1.91 -9.88
C TRP A 83 -6.30 1.52 -8.73
N MET A 84 -6.65 0.47 -7.97
CA MET A 84 -5.76 -0.07 -6.94
C MET A 84 -4.50 -0.65 -7.59
N ASP A 85 -4.66 -1.43 -8.66
CA ASP A 85 -3.53 -2.02 -9.37
C ASP A 85 -2.70 -0.95 -10.09
N TRP A 86 -3.36 0.00 -10.77
CA TRP A 86 -2.70 1.15 -11.39
C TRP A 86 -1.90 1.98 -10.39
N ALA A 87 -2.42 2.19 -9.17
CA ALA A 87 -1.72 2.95 -8.15
C ALA A 87 -0.38 2.31 -7.76
N ASN A 88 -0.32 0.98 -7.63
CA ASN A 88 0.91 0.28 -7.28
C ASN A 88 1.85 0.04 -8.48
N GLN A 89 1.29 -0.26 -9.66
CA GLN A 89 2.08 -0.65 -10.83
C GLN A 89 2.55 0.55 -11.65
N THR A 90 1.77 1.63 -11.70
CA THR A 90 2.03 2.78 -12.59
C THR A 90 2.39 4.03 -11.80
N LEU A 91 1.58 4.39 -10.80
CA LEU A 91 1.80 5.64 -10.05
C LEU A 91 2.95 5.51 -9.05
N SER A 92 2.98 4.43 -8.26
CA SER A 92 3.97 4.23 -7.19
C SER A 92 5.42 4.30 -7.68
N PRO A 93 5.82 3.72 -8.83
CA PRO A 93 7.19 3.87 -9.33
C PRO A 93 7.59 5.32 -9.61
N ALA A 94 6.72 6.11 -10.23
CA ALA A 94 6.98 7.53 -10.50
C ALA A 94 7.03 8.35 -9.19
N HIS A 95 6.04 8.16 -8.33
CA HIS A 95 5.98 8.82 -7.03
C HIS A 95 7.18 8.47 -6.13
N ARG A 96 7.68 7.24 -6.18
CA ARG A 96 8.83 6.79 -5.39
C ARG A 96 10.09 7.59 -5.70
N VAL A 97 10.30 8.00 -6.95
CA VAL A 97 11.45 8.84 -7.35
C VAL A 97 11.36 10.19 -6.63
N ILE A 98 10.20 10.84 -6.66
CA ILE A 98 9.95 12.13 -6.01
C ILE A 98 10.15 12.02 -4.50
N LEU A 99 9.52 11.02 -3.87
CA LEU A 99 9.59 10.81 -2.43
C LEU A 99 11.03 10.57 -1.97
N MET A 100 11.78 9.70 -2.66
CA MET A 100 13.17 9.41 -2.32
C MET A 100 14.07 10.62 -2.52
N GLY A 101 13.90 11.34 -3.61
CA GLY A 101 14.70 12.52 -3.94
C GLY A 101 14.47 13.69 -2.98
N LEU A 102 13.20 14.07 -2.75
CA LEU A 102 12.88 15.26 -1.97
C LEU A 102 12.84 15.03 -0.45
N VAL A 103 12.44 13.84 0.01
CA VAL A 103 12.18 13.60 1.43
C VAL A 103 13.25 12.73 2.08
N ARG A 104 13.80 11.74 1.36
CA ARG A 104 14.74 10.76 1.94
C ARG A 104 16.20 11.02 1.59
N THR A 105 16.49 11.91 0.65
CA THR A 105 17.85 12.27 0.21
C THR A 105 18.20 13.69 0.66
N PRO A 106 19.35 13.91 1.33
CA PRO A 106 19.83 15.24 1.68
C PRO A 106 19.96 16.15 0.44
N PRO A 107 19.67 17.46 0.54
CA PRO A 107 19.65 18.39 -0.59
C PRO A 107 20.88 18.31 -1.51
N GLU A 108 22.07 18.17 -0.93
CA GLU A 108 23.35 18.11 -1.63
C GLU A 108 23.59 16.81 -2.41
N LYS A 109 22.76 15.78 -2.22
CA LYS A 109 22.84 14.48 -2.92
C LYS A 109 21.68 14.25 -3.89
N ARG A 110 20.80 15.23 -4.09
CA ARG A 110 19.60 15.05 -4.91
C ARG A 110 19.95 15.05 -6.39
N ASP A 111 19.37 14.11 -7.10
CA ASP A 111 19.30 14.15 -8.57
C ASP A 111 18.07 14.96 -8.95
N GLN A 112 18.29 16.25 -9.20
CA GLN A 112 17.21 17.19 -9.49
C GLN A 112 16.49 16.87 -10.81
N ALA A 113 17.23 16.40 -11.81
CA ALA A 113 16.66 16.01 -13.11
C ALA A 113 15.74 14.80 -12.97
N ALA A 114 16.13 13.79 -12.18
CA ALA A 114 15.27 12.63 -11.92
C ALA A 114 14.00 13.00 -11.15
N ILE A 115 14.10 13.94 -10.19
CA ILE A 115 12.93 14.43 -9.44
C ILE A 115 11.96 15.16 -10.36
N GLU A 116 12.44 16.06 -11.20
CA GLU A 116 11.62 16.82 -12.15
C GLU A 116 10.92 15.89 -13.15
N ALA A 117 11.64 14.93 -13.73
CA ALA A 117 11.05 13.91 -14.60
C ALA A 117 9.99 13.05 -13.86
N GLY A 118 10.22 12.75 -12.58
CA GLY A 118 9.26 12.07 -11.72
C GLY A 118 7.98 12.88 -11.53
N ILE A 119 8.10 14.19 -11.26
CA ILE A 119 6.97 15.12 -11.10
C ILE A 119 6.16 15.18 -12.40
N GLU A 120 6.79 15.45 -13.54
CA GLU A 120 6.12 15.50 -14.84
C GLU A 120 5.38 14.19 -15.14
N LYS A 121 6.00 13.06 -14.81
CA LYS A 121 5.37 11.75 -14.98
C LYS A 121 4.15 11.61 -14.07
N CYS A 122 4.25 11.94 -12.80
CA CYS A 122 3.11 11.92 -11.87
C CYS A 122 1.98 12.84 -12.33
N ASP A 123 2.27 14.06 -12.75
CA ASP A 123 1.28 15.02 -13.25
C ASP A 123 0.54 14.46 -14.46
N SER A 124 1.27 13.85 -15.41
CA SER A 124 0.65 13.18 -16.57
C SER A 124 -0.28 12.03 -16.18
N LEU A 125 0.03 11.32 -15.10
CA LEU A 125 -0.74 10.19 -14.60
C LEU A 125 -2.01 10.66 -13.86
N PHE A 126 -1.94 11.77 -13.13
CA PHE A 126 -3.11 12.37 -12.49
C PHE A 126 -4.05 13.10 -13.47
N ALA A 127 -3.55 13.50 -14.64
CA ALA A 127 -4.36 14.08 -15.70
C ALA A 127 -5.22 13.05 -16.48
N LEU A 128 -5.19 11.77 -16.12
CA LEU A 128 -6.10 10.74 -16.62
C LEU A 128 -7.51 10.96 -16.04
N SER A 129 -8.21 11.99 -16.53
CA SER A 129 -9.61 12.29 -16.25
C SER A 129 -10.49 12.01 -17.45
#